data_AF-A0A6J5FY89-F1
#
_entry.id   AF-A0A6J5FY89-F1
#
_cell.length_a   1.000
_cell.length_b   1.000
_cell.length_c   1.000
_cell.angle_alpha   90.00
_cell.angle_beta   90.00
_cell.angle_gamma   90.00
#
_symmetry.space_group_name_H-M   'P 1'
#
loop_
_entity.id
_entity.type
_entity.pdbx_description
1 polymer ?
#
loop_
_entity_poly.entity_id
_entity_poly.type
_entity_poly.pdbx_seq_one_letter_code
_entity_poly.pdbx_strand_id
1 'polypeptide(L)'
;MKDAYGRRALLLQLGDVLKMLDYIKAHSHDAQTVGDLIRHHEALAGIALLDSVAQTMTVSELEYRALHAFCRWPQLLLDEPLDHGALATPVREGLFDDNPYGWESWTESLANVVPWLATAAAVPV
;
A
#
# COMPACT_ATOMS: atom_id res chain seq x y z
N MET A 1 -17.48 16.45 -2.37
CA MET A 1 -16.46 16.87 -3.36
C MET A 1 -15.07 16.34 -3.02
N LYS A 2 -14.51 16.60 -1.82
CA LYS A 2 -13.19 16.07 -1.43
C LYS A 2 -13.12 14.55 -1.43
N ASP A 3 -14.20 13.87 -1.02
CA ASP A 3 -14.22 12.40 -0.97
C ASP A 3 -14.15 11.75 -2.36
N ALA A 4 -14.68 12.38 -3.41
CA ALA A 4 -14.57 11.86 -4.77
C ALA A 4 -13.11 11.88 -5.28
N TYR A 5 -12.36 12.95 -4.96
CA TYR A 5 -10.93 13.04 -5.27
C TYR A 5 -10.11 12.06 -4.43
N GLY A 6 -10.44 11.90 -3.14
CA GLY A 6 -9.80 10.92 -2.27
C GLY A 6 -10.02 9.49 -2.74
N ARG A 7 -11.28 9.10 -3.06
CA ARG A 7 -11.61 7.79 -3.66
C ARG A 7 -10.84 7.55 -4.95
N ARG A 8 -10.78 8.54 -5.84
CA ARG A 8 -9.98 8.45 -7.08
C ARG A 8 -8.51 8.19 -6.78
N ALA A 9 -7.92 8.90 -5.81
CA ALA A 9 -6.52 8.69 -5.43
C ALA A 9 -6.29 7.26 -4.88
N LEU A 10 -7.18 6.77 -4.03
CA LEU A 10 -7.09 5.40 -3.49
C LEU A 10 -7.29 4.33 -4.58
N LEU A 11 -8.17 4.55 -5.55
CA LEU A 11 -8.32 3.66 -6.71
C LEU A 11 -7.06 3.64 -7.60
N LEU A 12 -6.42 4.79 -7.79
CA LEU A 12 -5.14 4.86 -8.52
C LEU A 12 -4.04 4.11 -7.77
N GLN A 13 -3.94 4.31 -6.46
CA GLN A 13 -3.01 3.56 -5.61
C GLN A 13 -3.24 2.05 -5.69
N LEU A 14 -4.50 1.59 -5.67
CA LEU A 14 -4.82 0.18 -5.87
C LEU A 14 -4.34 -0.31 -7.24
N GLY A 15 -4.58 0.46 -8.31
CA GLY A 15 -4.12 0.12 -9.65
C GLY A 15 -2.60 0.00 -9.74
N ASP A 16 -1.86 0.88 -9.06
CA ASP A 16 -0.40 0.85 -9.04
C ASP A 16 0.13 -0.34 -8.24
N VAL A 17 -0.52 -0.74 -7.13
CA VAL A 17 -0.21 -1.98 -6.41
C VAL A 17 -0.41 -3.21 -7.29
N LEU A 18 -1.52 -3.28 -8.03
CA LEU A 18 -1.78 -4.43 -8.92
C LEU A 18 -0.73 -4.53 -10.04
N LYS A 19 -0.34 -3.40 -10.64
CA LYS A 19 0.74 -3.38 -11.65
C LYS A 19 2.09 -3.77 -11.08
N MET A 20 2.41 -3.30 -9.86
CA MET A 20 3.63 -3.67 -9.16
C MET A 20 3.69 -5.18 -8.92
N LEU A 21 2.60 -5.78 -8.43
CA LEU A 21 2.52 -7.23 -8.21
C LEU A 21 2.64 -8.03 -9.51
N ASP A 22 1.96 -7.60 -10.57
CA ASP A 22 2.07 -8.21 -11.91
C ASP A 22 3.51 -8.14 -12.44
N TYR A 23 4.16 -6.98 -12.30
CA TYR A 23 5.55 -6.79 -12.71
C TYR A 23 6.50 -7.72 -11.95
N ILE A 24 6.39 -7.77 -10.62
CA ILE A 24 7.20 -8.66 -9.75
C ILE A 24 7.04 -10.12 -10.20
N LYS A 25 5.79 -10.56 -10.42
CA LYS A 25 5.48 -11.92 -10.87
C LYS A 25 6.09 -12.27 -12.22
N ALA A 26 6.15 -11.31 -13.14
CA ALA A 26 6.65 -11.54 -14.49
C ALA A 26 8.17 -11.41 -14.64
N HIS A 27 8.85 -10.68 -13.75
CA HIS A 27 10.25 -10.27 -14.00
C HIS A 27 11.23 -10.52 -12.87
N SER A 28 10.77 -10.78 -11.63
CA SER A 28 11.62 -10.74 -10.43
C SER A 28 11.77 -12.08 -9.72
N HIS A 29 11.99 -13.15 -10.49
CA HIS A 29 12.05 -14.52 -9.98
C HIS A 29 13.26 -14.83 -9.08
N ASP A 30 14.32 -14.04 -9.18
CA ASP A 30 15.57 -14.19 -8.44
C ASP A 30 15.64 -13.31 -7.17
N ALA A 31 14.86 -12.23 -7.12
CA ALA A 31 14.77 -11.36 -5.96
C ALA A 31 14.17 -12.09 -4.74
N GLN A 32 14.87 -12.06 -3.60
CA GLN A 32 14.40 -12.71 -2.37
C GLN A 32 13.69 -11.72 -1.45
N THR A 33 14.14 -10.46 -1.43
CA THR A 33 13.64 -9.40 -0.56
C THR A 33 13.17 -8.17 -1.34
N VAL A 34 12.40 -7.30 -0.68
CA VAL A 34 12.03 -5.98 -1.24
C VAL A 34 13.26 -5.14 -1.58
N GLY A 35 14.31 -5.18 -0.74
CA GLY A 35 15.57 -4.51 -1.03
C GLY A 35 16.26 -5.01 -2.30
N ASP A 36 16.12 -6.30 -2.63
CA ASP A 36 16.61 -6.84 -3.89
C ASP A 36 15.76 -6.37 -5.07
N LEU A 37 14.44 -6.27 -4.91
CA LEU A 37 13.54 -5.77 -5.94
C LEU A 37 13.92 -4.36 -6.37
N ILE A 38 14.06 -3.45 -5.41
CA ILE A 38 14.37 -2.04 -5.68
C ILE A 38 15.78 -1.89 -6.29
N ARG A 39 16.75 -2.70 -5.84
CA ARG A 39 18.13 -2.63 -6.34
C ARG A 39 18.28 -3.16 -7.76
N HIS A 40 17.59 -4.24 -8.11
CA HIS A 40 17.80 -4.94 -9.38
C HIS A 40 16.79 -4.55 -10.47
N HIS A 41 15.65 -3.95 -10.11
CA HIS A 41 14.62 -3.57 -11.07
C HIS A 41 14.31 -2.07 -10.98
N GLU A 42 14.93 -1.28 -11.86
CA GLU A 42 14.75 0.17 -11.94
C GLU A 42 13.27 0.59 -12.09
N ALA A 43 12.45 -0.23 -12.76
CA ALA A 43 11.02 0.02 -12.91
C ALA A 43 10.23 0.01 -11.59
N LEU A 44 10.78 -0.58 -10.52
CA LEU A 44 10.20 -0.62 -9.19
C LEU A 44 10.74 0.48 -8.26
N ALA A 45 11.81 1.17 -8.67
CA ALA A 45 12.40 2.25 -7.89
C ALA A 45 11.46 3.47 -7.84
N GLY A 46 11.34 4.11 -6.67
CA GLY A 46 10.50 5.28 -6.48
C GLY A 46 9.00 4.97 -6.33
N ILE A 47 8.60 3.69 -6.31
CA ILE A 47 7.26 3.31 -5.88
C ILE A 47 7.20 3.53 -4.37
N ALA A 48 6.50 4.59 -3.95
CA ALA A 48 6.44 5.02 -2.55
C ALA A 48 6.05 3.89 -1.57
N LEU A 49 5.22 2.94 -2.00
CA LEU A 49 4.89 1.77 -1.18
C LEU A 49 6.11 0.87 -0.93
N LEU A 50 6.89 0.55 -1.97
CA LEU A 50 8.10 -0.29 -1.86
C LEU A 50 9.20 0.41 -1.07
N ASP A 51 9.35 1.71 -1.24
CA ASP A 51 10.32 2.52 -0.49
C ASP A 51 9.96 2.56 1.01
N SER A 52 8.69 2.37 1.35
CA SER A 52 8.17 2.51 2.72
C SER A 52 8.02 1.20 3.48
N VAL A 53 7.85 0.05 2.82
CA VAL A 53 7.78 -1.25 3.53
C VAL A 53 9.17 -1.68 4.03
N ALA A 54 9.21 -2.65 4.94
CA ALA A 54 10.49 -3.19 5.41
C ALA A 54 11.29 -3.82 4.25
N GLN A 55 12.51 -3.32 4.02
CA GLN A 55 13.38 -3.80 2.92
C GLN A 55 13.83 -5.26 3.10
N THR A 56 13.74 -5.79 4.33
CA THR A 56 13.99 -7.18 4.68
C THR A 56 12.80 -8.11 4.42
N MET A 57 11.61 -7.56 4.14
CA MET A 57 10.41 -8.35 3.82
C MET A 57 10.69 -9.19 2.58
N THR A 58 10.30 -10.46 2.61
CA THR A 58 10.50 -11.33 1.45
C THR A 58 9.52 -10.96 0.33
N VAL A 59 9.89 -11.24 -0.92
CA VAL A 59 9.00 -10.95 -2.07
C VAL A 59 7.67 -11.70 -1.95
N SER A 60 7.70 -12.98 -1.54
CA SER A 60 6.48 -13.77 -1.34
C SER A 60 5.58 -13.21 -0.24
N GLU A 61 6.19 -12.70 0.83
CA GLU A 61 5.48 -12.08 1.94
C GLU A 61 4.87 -10.73 1.54
N LEU A 62 5.61 -9.90 0.78
CA LEU A 62 5.10 -8.66 0.20
C LEU A 62 3.85 -8.94 -0.67
N GLU A 63 3.93 -9.91 -1.58
CA GLU A 63 2.82 -10.27 -2.46
C GLU A 63 1.57 -10.68 -1.67
N TYR A 64 1.75 -11.56 -0.69
CA TYR A 64 0.66 -12.02 0.18
C TYR A 64 0.05 -10.86 0.98
N ARG A 65 0.88 -10.08 1.68
CA ARG A 65 0.44 -8.97 2.54
C ARG A 65 -0.24 -7.87 1.73
N ALA A 66 0.29 -7.53 0.55
CA ALA A 66 -0.32 -6.55 -0.35
C ALA A 66 -1.68 -7.03 -0.86
N LEU A 67 -1.78 -8.26 -1.37
CA LEU A 67 -3.07 -8.80 -1.81
C LEU A 67 -4.09 -8.82 -0.66
N HIS A 68 -3.69 -9.28 0.52
CA HIS A 68 -4.56 -9.32 1.70
C HIS A 68 -5.03 -7.92 2.14
N ALA A 69 -4.13 -6.93 2.15
CA ALA A 69 -4.43 -5.57 2.57
C ALA A 69 -5.37 -4.83 1.60
N PHE A 70 -5.17 -5.01 0.30
CA PHE A 70 -5.84 -4.22 -0.73
C PHE A 70 -7.06 -4.91 -1.36
N CYS A 71 -7.28 -6.22 -1.15
CA CYS A 71 -8.36 -6.96 -1.84
C CYS A 71 -9.78 -6.45 -1.58
N ARG A 72 -10.02 -5.80 -0.44
CA ARG A 72 -11.34 -5.24 -0.08
C ARG A 72 -11.56 -3.82 -0.58
N TRP A 73 -10.51 -3.13 -1.01
CA TRP A 73 -10.60 -1.73 -1.47
C TRP A 73 -11.62 -1.52 -2.60
N PRO A 74 -11.74 -2.39 -3.63
CA PRO A 74 -12.74 -2.21 -4.68
C PRO A 74 -14.17 -2.06 -4.16
N GLN A 75 -14.53 -2.78 -3.10
CA GLN A 75 -15.87 -2.72 -2.50
C GLN A 75 -15.96 -1.55 -1.53
N LEU A 76 -15.01 -1.44 -0.59
CA LEU A 76 -15.01 -0.41 0.46
C LEU A 76 -14.97 1.03 -0.10
N LEU A 77 -14.34 1.24 -1.27
CA LEU A 77 -14.28 2.55 -1.91
C LEU A 77 -15.62 2.99 -2.52
N LEU A 78 -16.57 2.06 -2.71
CA LEU A 78 -17.93 2.32 -3.18
C LEU A 78 -18.91 2.61 -2.03
N ASP A 79 -18.52 2.32 -0.79
CA ASP A 79 -19.38 2.52 0.37
C ASP A 79 -19.66 4.01 0.62
N GLU A 80 -20.88 4.29 1.10
CA GLU A 80 -21.32 5.62 1.52
C GLU A 80 -22.05 5.51 2.87
N PRO A 81 -21.45 6.01 3.97
CA PRO A 81 -20.14 6.68 4.06
C PRO A 81 -18.96 5.70 3.89
N LEU A 82 -17.78 6.23 3.53
CA LEU A 82 -16.55 5.44 3.50
C LEU A 82 -16.19 4.95 4.91
N ASP A 83 -15.85 3.66 5.02
CA ASP A 83 -15.21 3.13 6.22
C ASP A 83 -13.68 3.34 6.14
N HIS A 84 -13.23 4.48 6.66
CA HIS A 84 -11.82 4.85 6.68
C HIS A 84 -10.95 3.84 7.45
N GLY A 85 -11.48 3.26 8.54
CA GLY A 85 -10.76 2.26 9.34
C GLY A 85 -10.59 0.96 8.56
N ALA A 86 -11.66 0.48 7.92
CA ALA A 86 -11.60 -0.74 7.10
C ALA A 86 -10.65 -0.61 5.89
N LEU A 87 -10.43 0.61 5.38
CA LEU A 87 -9.45 0.90 4.32
C LEU A 87 -8.01 0.96 4.84
N ALA A 88 -7.78 1.59 6.00
CA ALA A 88 -6.44 1.90 6.51
C ALA A 88 -5.83 0.75 7.33
N THR A 89 -6.62 0.13 8.21
CA THR A 89 -6.13 -0.86 9.19
C THR A 89 -5.47 -2.08 8.56
N PRO A 90 -6.06 -2.75 7.54
CA PRO A 90 -5.42 -3.90 6.90
C PRO A 90 -4.10 -3.57 6.22
N VAL A 91 -3.95 -2.34 5.72
CA VAL A 91 -2.70 -1.88 5.10
C VAL A 91 -1.64 -1.64 6.16
N ARG A 92 -1.97 -0.89 7.22
CA ARG A 92 -1.03 -0.62 8.32
C ARG A 92 -0.55 -1.91 8.98
N GLU A 93 -1.48 -2.77 9.37
CA GLU A 93 -1.15 -4.00 10.11
C GLU A 93 -0.60 -5.10 9.19
N GLY A 94 -1.00 -5.12 7.92
CA GLY A 94 -0.52 -6.12 6.97
C GLY A 94 0.86 -5.81 6.43
N LEU A 95 1.14 -4.55 6.09
CA LEU A 95 2.36 -4.15 5.36
C LEU A 95 3.38 -3.38 6.19
N PHE A 96 2.98 -2.86 7.35
CA PHE A 96 3.80 -1.95 8.16
C PHE A 96 3.83 -2.32 9.65
N ASP A 97 3.46 -3.55 10.03
CA ASP A 97 3.53 -4.03 11.43
C ASP A 97 4.96 -3.98 11.98
N ASP A 98 5.95 -4.26 11.13
CA ASP A 98 7.37 -4.24 11.43
C ASP A 98 8.07 -2.91 11.07
N ASN A 99 7.37 -2.00 10.39
CA ASN A 99 7.88 -0.68 10.02
C ASN A 99 6.85 0.45 10.19
N PRO A 100 6.60 0.92 11.44
CA PRO A 100 5.67 2.03 11.70
C PRO A 100 6.05 3.34 11.01
N TYR A 101 7.35 3.64 10.87
CA TYR A 101 7.81 4.83 10.13
C TYR A 101 7.50 4.72 8.63
N GLY A 102 7.51 3.50 8.09
CA GLY A 102 7.05 3.21 6.73
C GLY A 102 5.60 3.61 6.50
N TRP A 103 4.71 3.31 7.46
CA TRP A 103 3.32 3.72 7.39
C TRP A 103 3.18 5.26 7.31
N GLU A 104 3.91 5.98 8.16
CA GLU A 104 3.91 7.44 8.17
C GLU A 104 4.39 8.01 6.83
N SER A 105 5.54 7.53 6.32
CA SER A 105 6.11 7.93 5.03
C SER A 105 5.14 7.68 3.86
N TRP A 106 4.54 6.49 3.81
CA TRP A 106 3.61 6.14 2.73
C TRP A 106 2.34 6.99 2.79
N THR A 107 1.77 7.20 3.96
CA THR A 107 0.55 8.02 4.10
C THR A 107 0.81 9.51 3.86
N GLU A 108 2.01 10.01 4.18
CA GLU A 108 2.43 11.38 3.84
C GLU A 108 2.44 11.62 2.33
N SER A 109 2.87 10.62 1.53
CA SER A 109 2.82 10.70 0.06
C SER A 109 1.39 10.91 -0.49
N LEU A 110 0.37 10.53 0.27
CA LEU A 110 -1.05 10.65 -0.07
C LEU A 110 -1.76 11.81 0.66
N ALA A 111 -1.10 12.49 1.61
CA ALA A 111 -1.74 13.42 2.54
C ALA A 111 -2.46 14.60 1.86
N ASN A 112 -1.97 15.04 0.71
CA ASN A 112 -2.61 16.12 -0.07
C ASN A 112 -3.99 15.77 -0.60
N VAL A 113 -4.26 14.47 -0.83
CA VAL A 113 -5.49 13.97 -1.46
C VAL A 113 -6.33 13.09 -0.54
N VAL A 114 -5.70 12.41 0.43
CA VAL A 114 -6.34 11.52 1.41
C VAL A 114 -5.80 11.83 2.82
N PRO A 115 -6.07 13.02 3.39
CA PRO A 115 -5.47 13.46 4.67
C PRO A 115 -5.91 12.63 5.88
N TRP A 116 -7.02 11.90 5.78
CA TRP A 116 -7.55 11.07 6.86
C TRP A 116 -6.84 9.71 6.99
N LEU A 117 -6.06 9.29 5.98
CA LEU A 117 -5.53 7.92 5.91
C LEU A 117 -4.61 7.61 7.09
N ALA A 118 -3.71 8.54 7.44
CA ALA A 118 -2.75 8.38 8.53
C ALA A 118 -3.44 8.21 9.90
N THR A 119 -4.52 8.94 10.14
CA THR A 119 -5.23 8.93 11.43
C THR A 119 -6.31 7.85 11.52
N ALA A 120 -6.81 7.34 10.40
CA ALA A 120 -7.87 6.33 10.38
C ALA A 120 -7.43 4.96 10.91
N ALA A 121 -6.15 4.62 10.79
CA ALA A 121 -5.61 3.39 11.36
C ALA A 121 -5.34 3.48 12.88
N ALA A 122 -5.42 4.67 13.47
CA ALA A 122 -5.08 4.91 14.87
C ALA A 122 -6.22 4.62 15.86
N VAL A 123 -7.36 4.06 15.42
CA VAL A 123 -8.49 3.77 16.31
C VAL A 123 -8.70 2.26 16.50
N PRO A 124 -8.15 1.68 17.58
CA PRO A 124 -8.84 0.65 18.33
C PRO A 124 -9.66 1.32 19.45
N VAL A 125 -10.96 1.06 19.50
CA VAL A 125 -11.81 1.29 20.69
C VAL A 125 -11.69 0.08 21.60
#